data_AF-A0A355F9S5-F1
#
_entry.id   AF-A0A355F9S5-F1
#
_cell.length_a   1.000
_cell.length_b   1.000
_cell.length_c   1.000
_cell.angle_alpha   90.00
_cell.angle_beta   90.00
_cell.angle_gamma   90.00
#
_symmetry.space_group_name_H-M   'P 1'
#
loop_
_entity.id
_entity.type
_entity.pdbx_description
1 polymer ?
#
loop_
_entity_poly.entity_id
_entity_poly.type
_entity_poly.pdbx_seq_one_letter_code
_entity_poly.pdbx_strand_id
1 'polypeptide(L)' 'MATLSPAMISQSRVIAKGNRIRDAARLVSTYGGSVSRWVKKSSPLLEDDEGPYEIHWYEHPGIGRMELKRKQVDR' A
#
# COMPACT_ATOMS: atom_id res chain seq x y z
N MET A 1 -7.96 -10.85 -7.22
CA MET A 1 -6.73 -10.19 -6.72
C MET A 1 -6.86 -8.70 -7.00
N ALA A 2 -6.50 -7.83 -6.06
CA ALA A 2 -6.54 -6.38 -6.28
C ALA A 2 -5.43 -5.97 -7.28
N THR A 3 -5.77 -5.19 -8.30
CA THR A 3 -4.85 -4.73 -9.34
C THR A 3 -4.72 -3.20 -9.28
N LEU A 4 -3.50 -2.68 -9.40
CA LEU A 4 -3.25 -1.24 -9.50
C LEU A 4 -3.24 -0.83 -10.98
N SER A 5 -4.08 0.14 -11.34
CA SER A 5 -4.01 0.77 -12.66
C SER A 5 -2.99 1.91 -12.68
N PRO A 6 -2.44 2.29 -13.86
CA PRO A 6 -1.53 3.43 -13.97
C PRO A 6 -2.10 4.74 -13.42
N ALA A 7 -3.41 4.97 -13.63
CA ALA A 7 -4.09 6.16 -13.13
C ALA A 7 -4.12 6.20 -11.59
N MET A 8 -4.32 5.05 -10.94
CA MET A 8 -4.31 4.92 -9.49
C MET A 8 -2.92 5.16 -8.89
N ILE A 9 -1.87 4.71 -9.57
CA ILE A 9 -0.48 4.94 -9.15
C ILE A 9 -0.12 6.43 -9.27
N SER A 10 -0.49 7.06 -10.40
CA SER A 10 -0.23 8.48 -10.64
C SER A 10 -0.87 9.39 -9.58
N GLN A 11 -2.08 9.04 -9.13
CA GLN A 11 -2.82 9.79 -8.11
C GLN A 11 -2.63 9.24 -6.69
N SER A 12 -1.66 8.34 -6.50
CA SER A 12 -1.42 7.73 -5.20
C SER A 12 -0.80 8.71 -4.22
N ARG A 13 -1.08 8.49 -2.93
CA ARG A 13 -0.44 9.23 -1.84
C ARG A 13 0.35 8.30 -0.94
N VAL A 14 1.48 8.78 -0.43
CA VAL A 14 2.20 8.10 0.64
C VAL A 14 1.49 8.35 1.97
N ILE A 15 1.13 7.28 2.67
CA ILE A 15 0.42 7.36 3.95
C ILE A 15 1.30 6.99 5.15
N ALA A 16 2.37 6.23 4.95
CA ALA A 16 3.39 5.99 5.97
C ALA A 16 4.73 5.60 5.35
N LYS A 17 5.83 5.81 6.07
CA LYS A 17 7.20 5.43 5.68
C LYS A 17 7.93 4.84 6.87
N GLY A 18 8.78 3.84 6.61
CA GLY A 18 9.65 3.23 7.59
C GLY A 18 8.96 2.87 8.91
N ASN A 19 9.54 3.34 10.02
CA ASN A 19 9.02 3.04 11.37
C ASN A 19 7.61 3.57 11.63
N ARG A 20 7.05 4.46 10.81
CA ARG A 20 5.65 4.89 10.92
C ARG A 20 4.68 3.87 10.33
N ILE A 21 5.16 2.88 9.60
CA ILE A 21 4.37 1.74 9.14
C ILE A 21 4.22 0.77 10.31
N ARG A 22 2.99 0.60 10.80
CA ARG A 22 2.71 -0.31 11.93
C ARG A 22 3.18 -1.74 11.68
N ASP A 23 3.07 -2.21 10.44
CA ASP A 23 3.46 -3.56 10.04
C ASP A 23 4.92 -3.67 9.59
N ALA A 24 5.77 -2.65 9.80
CA ALA A 24 7.13 -2.62 9.27
C ALA A 24 7.97 -3.84 9.70
N ALA A 25 7.87 -4.24 10.96
CA ALA A 25 8.58 -5.41 11.48
C ALA A 25 8.17 -6.70 10.74
N ARG A 26 6.88 -6.88 10.48
CA ARG A 26 6.36 -8.01 9.69
C ARG A 26 6.93 -7.96 8.27
N LEU A 27 6.87 -6.80 7.60
CA LEU A 27 7.37 -6.66 6.22
C LEU A 27 8.84 -7.04 6.10
N VAL A 28 9.68 -6.59 7.04
CA VAL A 28 11.10 -6.96 7.08
C VAL A 28 11.29 -8.44 7.42
N SER A 29 10.54 -9.00 8.36
CA SER A 29 10.63 -10.43 8.68
C SER A 29 10.20 -11.33 7.52
N THR A 30 9.19 -10.93 6.74
CA THR A 30 8.65 -11.73 5.63
C THR A 30 9.45 -11.56 4.34
N TYR A 31 9.87 -10.33 4.02
CA TYR A 31 10.45 -10.00 2.71
C TYR A 31 11.88 -9.46 2.78
N GLY A 32 12.38 -9.13 3.97
CA GLY A 32 13.68 -8.49 4.16
C GLY A 32 13.68 -7.00 3.85
N GLY A 33 14.87 -6.48 3.57
CA GLY A 33 15.10 -5.06 3.32
C GLY A 33 15.20 -4.22 4.59
N SER A 34 15.55 -2.96 4.42
CA SER A 34 15.63 -2.01 5.55
C SER A 34 14.27 -1.41 5.81
N VAL A 35 13.86 -1.35 7.08
CA VAL A 35 12.61 -0.69 7.50
C VAL A 35 12.50 0.69 6.85
N SER A 36 13.56 1.50 6.87
CA SER A 36 13.52 2.89 6.38
C SER A 36 13.15 3.05 4.91
N ARG A 37 13.29 1.98 4.10
CA ARG A 37 12.99 1.97 2.66
C ARG A 37 11.60 1.44 2.33
N TRP A 38 10.88 0.89 3.30
CA TRP A 38 9.48 0.52 3.13
C TRP A 38 8.58 1.76 3.09
N VAL A 39 7.67 1.79 2.13
CA VAL A 39 6.69 2.85 1.95
C VAL A 39 5.29 2.24 1.88
N LYS A 40 4.33 2.83 2.59
CA LYS A 40 2.91 2.52 2.47
C LYS A 40 2.21 3.60 1.67
N LYS A 41 1.48 3.21 0.64
CA LYS A 41 0.70 4.11 -0.22
C LYS A 41 -0.78 3.73 -0.20
N SER A 42 -1.62 4.70 -0.59
CA SER A 42 -3.03 4.50 -0.86
C SER A 42 -3.40 5.10 -2.21
N SER A 43 -4.37 4.50 -2.89
CA SER A 43 -5.04 5.06 -4.07
C SER A 43 -5.93 6.25 -3.66
N PRO A 44 -6.48 6.99 -4.65
CA PRO A 44 -7.71 7.76 -4.44
C PRO A 44 -8.85 6.87 -3.91
N LEU A 45 -9.91 7.53 -3.42
CA LEU A 45 -11.18 6.85 -3.15
C LEU A 45 -11.76 6.35 -4.47
N LEU A 46 -12.14 5.08 -4.49
CA LEU A 46 -12.78 4.40 -5.62
C LEU A 46 -14.15 3.94 -5.18
N GLU A 47 -15.02 3.64 -6.14
CA GLU A 47 -16.35 3.09 -5.88
C GLU A 47 -16.57 1.87 -6.76
N ASP A 48 -17.22 0.85 -6.21
CA ASP A 48 -17.80 -0.27 -6.95
C ASP A 48 -19.14 -0.68 -6.35
N ASP A 49 -19.68 -1.82 -6.77
CA ASP A 49 -20.99 -2.33 -6.34
C ASP A 49 -21.10 -2.55 -4.82
N GLU A 50 -19.96 -2.74 -4.12
CA GLU A 50 -19.91 -2.92 -2.67
C GLU A 50 -19.74 -1.59 -1.91
N GLY A 51 -19.57 -0.48 -2.64
CA GLY A 51 -19.42 0.87 -2.12
C GLY A 51 -17.98 1.42 -2.20
N PRO A 52 -17.67 2.50 -1.45
CA PRO A 52 -16.38 3.17 -1.56
C PRO A 52 -15.23 2.35 -0.95
N TYR A 53 -14.11 2.27 -1.65
CA TYR A 53 -12.92 1.54 -1.22
C TYR A 53 -11.62 2.27 -1.61
N GLU A 54 -10.53 1.92 -0.93
CA GLU A 54 -9.17 2.30 -1.31
C GLU A 54 -8.32 1.04 -1.49
N ILE A 55 -7.34 1.10 -2.41
CA ILE A 55 -6.28 0.10 -2.50
C ILE A 55 -5.06 0.63 -1.75
N HIS A 56 -4.62 -0.11 -0.74
CA HIS A 56 -3.41 0.16 0.03
C HIS A 56 -2.32 -0.81 -0.40
N TRP A 57 -1.08 -0.34 -0.46
CA TRP A 57 0.05 -1.24 -0.69
C TRP A 57 1.29 -0.81 0.07
N TYR A 58 2.12 -1.82 0.33
CA TYR A 58 3.49 -1.67 0.78
C TYR A 58 4.42 -1.85 -0.42
N GLU A 59 5.44 -1.01 -0.55
CA GLU A 59 6.48 -1.17 -1.56
C GLU A 59 7.87 -0.98 -0.95
N HIS A 60 8.84 -1.75 -1.42
CA HIS A 60 10.26 -1.56 -1.15
C HIS A 60 11.06 -1.60 -2.46
N PRO A 61 11.38 -0.42 -3.06
CA PRO A 61 12.03 -0.33 -4.37
C PRO A 61 13.37 -1.06 -4.44
N GLY A 62 14.14 -1.04 -3.34
CA GLY A 62 15.47 -1.67 -3.31
C GLY A 62 15.50 -3.19 -3.40
N ILE A 63 14.38 -3.87 -3.21
CA ILE A 63 14.27 -5.34 -3.32
C ILE A 63 13.13 -5.75 -4.25
N GLY A 64 12.51 -4.80 -4.96
CA GLY A 64 11.42 -5.06 -5.90
C GLY A 64 10.18 -5.70 -5.28
N ARG A 65 9.91 -5.47 -3.98
CA ARG A 65 8.76 -6.10 -3.28
C ARG A 65 7.58 -5.15 -3.17
N MET A 66 6.39 -5.73 -3.37
CA MET A 66 5.10 -5.06 -3.22
C MET A 66 4.06 -6.01 -2.62
N GLU A 67 3.25 -5.53 -1.67
CA GLU A 67 2.13 -6.27 -1.08
C GLU A 67 0.88 -5.37 -1.11
N LEU A 68 -0.22 -5.85 -1.71
CA LEU A 68 -1.45 -5.08 -1.89
C LEU A 68 -2.57 -5.56 -0.96
N LYS A 69 -3.43 -4.62 -0.57
CA LYS A 69 -4.64 -4.89 0.20
C LYS A 69 -5.76 -3.94 -0.22
N ARG A 70 -6.95 -4.48 -0.50
CA ARG A 70 -8.18 -3.69 -0.62
C ARG A 70 -8.71 -3.36 0.77
N LYS A 71 -9.16 -2.11 0.96
CA LYS A 71 -9.80 -1.65 2.18
C LYS A 71 -11.13 -0.98 1.83
N GLN A 72 -12.24 -1.56 2.31
CA GLN A 72 -13.54 -0.88 2.26
C GLN A 72 -13.50 0.35 3.17
N VAL A 73 -14.10 1.45 2.73
CA VAL A 73 -14.20 2.68 3.51
C VAL A 73 -15.64 2.77 4.00
N ASP A 74 -15.82 2.63 5.32
CA ASP A 74 -17.12 2.91 5.93
C ASP A 74 -17.40 4.42 5.82
N ARG A 75 -18.62 4.76 5.43
CA ARG A 75 -19.08 6.14 5.27
C ARG A 75 -19.48 6.77 6.59
#